data_AF-A0A9D4M3T8-F1
#
_entry.id   AF-A0A9D4M3T8-F1
#
_cell.length_a   1.000
_cell.length_b   1.000
_cell.length_c   1.000
_cell.angle_alpha   90.00
_cell.angle_beta   90.00
_cell.angle_gamma   90.00
#
_symmetry.space_group_name_H-M   'P 1'
#
loop_
_entity.id
_entity.type
_entity.pdbx_description
1 polymer ?
#
loop_
_entity_poly.entity_id
_entity_poly.type
_entity_poly.pdbx_seq_one_letter_code
_entity_poly.pdbx_strand_id
1 'polypeptide(L)' 'MIPKVQALQRPRRRYRCKKCGKTNRKGRLIGHILKHHVPMDQAPFSCGLCNFRCTEVADLT' A
#
# COMPACT_ATOMS: atom_id res chain seq x y z
N MET A 1 -41.43 -11.01 2.57
CA MET A 1 -40.48 -10.00 3.10
C MET A 1 -39.16 -10.71 3.39
N ILE A 2 -38.16 -10.58 2.52
CA ILE A 2 -36.87 -11.28 2.66
C ILE A 2 -35.97 -10.39 3.55
N PRO A 3 -35.52 -10.86 4.73
CA PRO A 3 -34.66 -10.04 5.57
C PRO A 3 -33.31 -9.87 4.86
N LYS A 4 -32.99 -8.61 4.54
CA LYS A 4 -31.65 -8.21 4.08
C LYS A 4 -30.68 -8.53 5.22
N VAL A 5 -29.98 -9.66 5.13
CA VAL A 5 -28.84 -9.97 6.00
C VAL A 5 -27.75 -8.95 5.72
N GLN A 6 -27.72 -7.89 6.53
CA GLN A 6 -26.63 -6.92 6.49
C GLN A 6 -25.42 -7.63 7.07
N ALA A 7 -24.53 -8.10 6.19
CA ALA A 7 -23.25 -8.67 6.57
C ALA A 7 -22.60 -7.78 7.64
N LEU A 8 -22.25 -8.37 8.78
CA LEU A 8 -21.50 -7.72 9.86
C LEU A 8 -20.19 -7.19 9.26
N GLN A 9 -20.16 -5.92 8.85
CA GLN A 9 -18.95 -5.28 8.35
C GLN A 9 -17.98 -5.17 9.52
N ARG A 10 -17.02 -6.11 9.62
CA ARG A 10 -15.91 -5.97 10.57
C ARG A 10 -15.29 -4.58 10.37
N PRO A 11 -15.11 -3.79 11.44
CA PRO A 11 -14.53 -2.46 11.32
C PRO A 11 -13.18 -2.59 10.60
N ARG A 12 -13.09 -1.99 9.42
CA ARG A 12 -11.85 -2.02 8.63
C ARG A 12 -10.84 -1.13 9.34
N ARG A 13 -9.96 -1.76 10.12
CA ARG A 13 -8.88 -1.06 10.82
C ARG A 13 -8.08 -0.24 9.82
N ARG A 14 -8.09 1.07 10.01
CA ARG A 14 -7.29 2.01 9.24
C ARG A 14 -6.01 2.30 10.02
N TYR A 15 -4.94 2.52 9.30
CA TYR A 15 -3.61 2.78 9.83
C TYR A 15 -3.19 4.19 9.41
N ARG A 16 -2.49 4.90 10.29
CA ARG A 16 -2.03 6.27 10.07
C ARG A 16 -0.54 6.27 9.73
N CYS A 17 -0.15 6.96 8.65
CA CYS A 17 1.24 7.25 8.34
C CYS A 17 1.79 8.22 9.40
N LYS A 18 2.90 7.87 10.06
CA LYS A 18 3.52 8.73 11.06
C LYS A 18 4.24 9.94 10.45
N LYS A 19 4.67 9.87 9.19
CA LYS A 19 5.41 10.95 8.52
C LYS A 19 4.50 12.07 8.01
N CYS A 20 3.32 11.76 7.46
CA CYS A 20 2.42 12.76 6.86
C CYS A 20 0.97 12.69 7.37
N GLY A 21 0.64 11.80 8.31
CA GLY A 21 -0.70 11.69 8.88
C GLY A 21 -1.75 10.99 8.01
N LYS A 22 -1.44 10.64 6.76
CA LYS A 22 -2.37 9.97 5.82
C LYS A 22 -2.87 8.65 6.39
N THR A 23 -4.18 8.41 6.32
CA THR A 23 -4.82 7.22 6.90
C THR A 23 -5.38 6.31 5.81
N ASN A 24 -4.99 5.04 5.81
CA ASN A 24 -5.43 4.08 4.80
C ASN A 24 -5.52 2.64 5.35
N ARG A 25 -6.03 1.69 4.55
CA ARG A 25 -5.94 0.26 4.88
C ARG A 25 -4.48 -0.19 4.84
N LYS A 26 -4.12 -1.23 5.60
CA LYS A 26 -2.72 -1.70 5.76
C LYS A 26 -1.95 -1.77 4.43
N GLY A 27 -2.43 -2.54 3.45
CA GLY A 27 -1.74 -2.70 2.17
C GLY A 27 -1.56 -1.39 1.38
N ARG A 28 -2.62 -0.57 1.32
CA ARG A 28 -2.55 0.74 0.65
C ARG A 28 -1.64 1.72 1.39
N LEU A 29 -1.54 1.61 2.72
CA LEU A 29 -0.64 2.45 3.50
C LEU A 29 0.82 2.07 3.26
N ILE A 30 1.13 0.77 3.11
CA ILE A 30 2.48 0.30 2.77
C ILE A 30 2.91 0.89 1.42
N GLY A 31 2.09 0.74 0.37
CA GLY A 31 2.37 1.33 -0.93
C GLY A 31 2.54 2.86 -0.88
N HIS A 32 1.71 3.55 -0.09
CA HIS A 32 1.89 4.98 0.16
C HIS A 32 3.24 5.31 0.80
N ILE A 33 3.68 4.55 1.81
CA ILE A 33 4.98 4.78 2.46
C ILE A 33 6.11 4.56 1.46
N LEU A 34 6.07 3.47 0.70
CA LEU A 34 7.10 3.18 -0.32
C LEU A 34 7.17 4.28 -1.38
N LYS A 35 6.04 4.78 -1.88
CA LYS A 35 6.01 5.79 -2.95
C LYS A 35 6.36 7.21 -2.50
N HIS A 36 5.97 7.62 -1.30
CA HIS A 36 6.09 9.01 -0.86
C HIS A 36 7.16 9.25 0.20
N HIS A 37 7.67 8.20 0.83
CA HIS A 37 8.51 8.34 2.02
C HIS A 37 9.77 7.48 1.99
N VAL A 38 9.95 6.65 0.97
CA VAL A 38 11.14 5.85 0.74
C VAL A 38 11.80 6.37 -0.53
N PRO A 39 13.10 6.71 -0.49
CA PRO A 39 13.87 7.06 -1.68
C PRO A 39 13.90 5.92 -2.70
N MET A 40 14.02 6.27 -3.99
CA MET A 40 14.01 5.29 -5.09
C MET A 40 15.16 4.28 -5.01
N ASP A 41 16.33 4.72 -4.56
CA ASP A 41 17.51 3.87 -4.30
C ASP A 41 17.26 2.83 -3.21
N GLN A 42 16.29 3.08 -2.32
CA GLN A 42 15.83 2.15 -1.28
C GLN A 42 14.57 1.39 -1.67
N ALA A 43 14.09 1.54 -2.91
CA ALA A 43 12.90 0.83 -3.36
C ALA A 43 13.16 -0.69 -3.35
N PRO A 44 12.17 -1.49 -2.92
CA PRO A 44 12.37 -2.92 -2.63
C PRO A 44 12.50 -3.79 -3.88
N PHE A 45 12.02 -3.32 -5.02
CA PHE A 45 12.07 -4.05 -6.28
C PHE A 45 13.11 -3.40 -7.20
N SER A 46 13.97 -4.22 -7.80
CA SER A 46 15.00 -3.78 -8.74
C SER A 46 15.09 -4.74 -9.91
N CYS A 47 15.37 -4.20 -11.10
CA CYS A 47 15.68 -5.01 -12.27
C CYS A 47 17.07 -5.64 -12.09
N GLY A 48 17.21 -6.92 -12.44
CA GLY A 48 18.52 -7.60 -12.40
C GLY A 48 19.42 -7.23 -13.59
N LEU A 49 18.87 -6.62 -14.63
CA LEU A 49 19.59 -6.29 -15.88
C LEU A 49 19.95 -4.80 -15.99
N CYS A 50 19.31 -3.93 -15.21
CA CYS A 50 19.57 -2.50 -15.22
C CYS A 50 19.32 -1.89 -13.84
N ASN A 51 19.72 -0.63 -13.63
CA ASN A 51 19.55 0.08 -12.36
C ASN A 51 18.11 0.56 -12.09
N PHE A 52 17.12 0.04 -12.83
CA PHE A 52 15.73 0.39 -12.60
C PHE A 52 15.25 -0.21 -11.27
N ARG A 53 14.53 0.60 -10.49
CA ARG A 53 13.93 0.20 -9.22
C ARG A 53 12.48 0.63 -9.19
N CYS A 54 11.64 0.00 -8.39
CA CYS A 54 10.24 0.39 -8.25
C CYS A 54 9.66 -0.03 -6.90
N THR A 55 8.48 0.52 -6.59
CA THR A 55 7.81 0.32 -5.30
C THR A 55 6.67 -0.70 -5.36
N GLU A 56 6.27 -1.10 -6.56
CA GLU A 56 5.25 -2.13 -6.80
C GLU A 56 5.78 -3.14 -7.83
N VAL A 57 5.49 -4.43 -7.62
CA VAL A 57 5.93 -5.52 -8.51
C VAL A 57 5.35 -5.37 -9.92
N ALA A 58 4.14 -4.83 -10.04
CA ALA A 58 3.50 -4.59 -11.33
C ALA A 58 4.31 -3.65 -12.24
N ASP A 59 5.14 -2.78 -11.65
CA ASP A 59 6.00 -1.86 -12.41
C ASP A 59 7.32 -2.54 -12.89
N LEU A 60 7.59 -3.79 -12.47
CA LEU A 60 8.80 -4.56 -12.84
C LEU A 60 8.56 -5.57 -13.97
N THR A 61 7.36 -5.60 -14.56
CA THR A 61 7.00 -6.51 -15.66
C THR A 61 7.42 -5.93 -16.99
#